data_AF-A0A2E0U477-F1
#
_entry.id   AF-A0A2E0U477-F1
#
_cell.length_a   1.000
_cell.length_b   1.000
_cell.length_c   1.000
_cell.angle_alpha   90.00
_cell.angle_beta   90.00
_cell.angle_gamma   90.00
#
_symmetry.space_group_name_H-M   'P 1'
#
loop_
_entity.id
_entity.type
_entity.pdbx_description
1 polymer ?
#
loop_
_entity_poly.entity_id
_entity_poly.type
_entity_poly.pdbx_seq_one_letter_code
_entity_poly.pdbx_strand_id
1 'polypeptide(L)'
;MSGDYVRGEMNIETQERTWTSFMKVTQWAAFMIILVIAYAVFTLTMGMNWLVAMALLAIVGIAGGFFMGMGSAWIVTVVGLCVVGIFLQIIIWIAQLLL
;
A
#
# COMPACT_ATOMS: atom_id res chain seq x y z
N MET A 1 29.35 -32.65 -19.43
CA MET A 1 28.26 -32.99 -20.38
C MET A 1 27.36 -31.78 -20.45
N SER A 2 27.47 -30.99 -21.52
CA SER A 2 26.41 -30.02 -21.85
C SER A 2 25.24 -30.86 -22.34
N GLY A 3 24.20 -31.00 -21.51
CA GLY A 3 22.98 -31.67 -21.95
C GLY A 3 22.40 -30.88 -23.13
N ASP A 4 22.02 -31.57 -24.21
CA ASP A 4 21.35 -30.92 -25.32
C ASP A 4 20.08 -30.24 -24.79
N TYR A 5 20.07 -28.91 -24.87
CA TYR A 5 18.92 -28.12 -24.47
C TYR A 5 17.75 -28.43 -25.41
N VAL A 6 16.68 -29.02 -24.87
CA VAL A 6 15.41 -29.15 -25.58
C VAL A 6 14.62 -27.87 -25.37
N ARG A 7 14.38 -27.15 -26.46
CA ARG A 7 13.60 -25.91 -26.43
C ARG A 7 12.23 -26.16 -25.82
N GLY A 8 11.89 -25.41 -24.78
CA GLY A 8 10.60 -25.50 -24.08
C GLY A 8 10.59 -26.37 -22.82
N GLU A 9 11.64 -27.15 -22.58
CA GLU A 9 11.76 -28.01 -21.38
C GLU A 9 12.58 -27.36 -20.26
N MET A 10 12.93 -26.08 -20.41
CA MET A 10 13.61 -25.33 -19.36
C MET A 10 12.72 -25.22 -18.13
N ASN A 11 13.23 -25.57 -16.95
CA ASN A 11 12.53 -25.27 -15.70
C ASN A 11 12.38 -23.74 -15.56
N ILE A 12 11.14 -23.26 -15.49
CA ILE A 12 10.78 -21.85 -15.35
C ILE A 12 10.23 -21.48 -13.96
N GLU A 13 10.31 -22.38 -12.97
CA GLU A 13 9.75 -22.17 -11.63
C GLU A 13 10.22 -20.85 -10.99
N THR A 14 11.49 -20.50 -11.19
CA THR A 14 12.05 -19.25 -10.66
C THR A 14 11.44 -18.02 -11.34
N GLN A 15 11.26 -18.06 -12.65
CA GLN A 15 10.68 -17.00 -13.46
C GLN A 15 9.21 -16.82 -13.14
N GLU A 16 8.46 -17.92 -13.00
CA GLU A 16 7.05 -17.91 -12.60
C GLU A 16 6.85 -17.32 -11.20
N ARG A 17 7.70 -17.73 -10.24
CA ARG A 17 7.66 -17.18 -8.88
C ARG A 17 8.01 -15.69 -8.85
N THR A 18 8.99 -15.29 -9.65
CA THR A 18 9.38 -13.87 -9.80
C THR A 18 8.22 -13.06 -10.36
N TRP A 19 7.58 -13.54 -11.43
CA TRP A 19 6.44 -12.87 -12.05
C TRP A 19 5.25 -12.74 -11.08
N THR A 20 4.91 -13.83 -10.40
CA THR A 20 3.82 -13.83 -9.40
C THR A 20 4.09 -12.85 -8.27
N SER A 21 5.35 -12.78 -7.81
CA SER A 21 5.76 -11.84 -6.75
C SER A 21 5.72 -10.39 -7.25
N PHE A 22 6.18 -10.14 -8.48
CA PHE A 22 6.11 -8.83 -9.12
C PHE A 22 4.67 -8.33 -9.19
N MET A 23 3.73 -9.16 -9.66
CA MET A 23 2.32 -8.79 -9.73
C MET A 23 1.73 -8.45 -8.36
N LYS A 24 2.05 -9.23 -7.32
CA LYS A 24 1.61 -8.95 -5.95
C LYS A 24 2.14 -7.62 -5.42
N VAL A 25 3.42 -7.33 -5.64
CA VAL A 25 4.05 -6.06 -5.21
C VAL A 25 3.46 -4.88 -6.00
N THR A 26 3.26 -5.02 -7.30
CA THR A 26 2.66 -3.97 -8.14
C THR A 26 1.23 -3.67 -7.69
N GLN A 27 0.41 -4.69 -7.42
CA GLN A 27 -0.94 -4.51 -6.89
C GLN A 27 -0.92 -3.79 -5.54
N TRP A 28 -0.02 -4.19 -4.63
CA TRP A 28 0.17 -3.54 -3.33
C TRP A 28 0.57 -2.08 -3.48
N ALA A 29 1.56 -1.78 -4.31
CA ALA A 29 2.07 -0.42 -4.52
C ALA A 29 1.04 0.50 -5.19
N ALA A 30 0.31 0.00 -6.19
CA ALA A 30 -0.72 0.76 -6.87
C ALA A 30 -1.82 1.21 -5.91
N PHE A 31 -2.29 0.31 -5.03
CA PHE A 31 -3.33 0.66 -4.08
C PHE A 31 -2.84 1.58 -2.96
N MET A 32 -1.57 1.45 -2.53
CA MET A 32 -0.94 2.41 -1.62
C MET A 32 -0.95 3.83 -2.19
N ILE A 33 -0.59 3.99 -3.47
CA ILE A 33 -0.59 5.30 -4.14
C ILE A 33 -2.00 5.89 -4.13
N ILE A 34 -3.03 5.10 -4.42
CA ILE A 34 -4.43 5.54 -4.40
C ILE A 34 -4.80 6.06 -3.00
N LEU A 35 -4.48 5.32 -1.94
CA LEU A 35 -4.81 5.72 -0.57
C LEU A 35 -4.10 7.02 -0.15
N VAL A 36 -2.82 7.16 -0.48
CA VAL A 36 -2.03 8.36 -0.15
C VAL A 36 -2.56 9.59 -0.88
N ILE A 37 -2.81 9.47 -2.19
CA ILE A 37 -3.35 10.57 -2.99
C ILE A 37 -4.75 10.94 -2.51
N ALA A 38 -5.63 9.96 -2.27
CA ALA A 38 -6.97 10.21 -1.76
C ALA A 38 -6.93 10.95 -0.42
N TYR A 39 -6.02 10.58 0.49
CA TYR A 39 -5.85 11.26 1.77
C TYR A 39 -5.42 12.72 1.58
N ALA A 40 -4.46 12.98 0.69
CA ALA A 40 -4.01 14.33 0.38
C ALA A 40 -5.13 15.18 -0.24
N VAL A 41 -5.92 14.62 -1.16
CA VAL A 41 -7.10 15.30 -1.75
C VAL A 41 -8.11 15.66 -0.65
N PHE A 42 -8.47 14.69 0.19
CA PHE A 42 -9.44 14.90 1.25
C PHE A 42 -9.03 15.97 2.25
N THR A 43 -7.77 15.95 2.68
CA THR A 43 -7.28 16.86 3.74
C THR A 43 -6.86 18.23 3.20
N LEU A 44 -6.20 18.29 2.04
CA LEU A 44 -5.62 19.53 1.53
C LEU A 44 -6.55 20.29 0.61
N THR A 45 -7.28 19.61 -0.28
CA THR A 45 -8.10 20.29 -1.29
C THR A 45 -9.56 20.41 -0.87
N MET A 46 -10.10 19.40 -0.20
CA MET A 46 -11.50 19.39 0.25
C MET A 46 -11.69 19.97 1.66
N GLY A 47 -10.60 20.19 2.41
CA GLY A 47 -10.65 20.72 3.78
C GLY A 47 -11.33 19.78 4.78
N MET A 48 -11.42 18.48 4.47
CA MET A 48 -11.98 17.50 5.41
C MET A 48 -11.07 17.34 6.62
N ASN A 49 -11.66 17.18 7.80
CA ASN A 49 -10.90 16.90 9.01
C ASN A 49 -10.01 15.65 8.81
N TRP A 50 -8.72 15.80 9.11
CA TRP A 50 -7.71 14.78 8.88
C TRP A 50 -8.04 13.43 9.53
N LEU A 51 -8.63 13.44 10.72
CA LEU A 51 -9.00 12.23 11.46
C LEU A 51 -10.15 11.50 10.77
N VAL A 52 -11.13 12.26 10.25
CA VAL A 52 -12.27 11.71 9.48
C VAL A 52 -11.78 11.11 8.17
N ALA A 53 -10.91 11.82 7.45
CA ALA A 53 -10.30 11.32 6.22
C ALA A 53 -9.49 10.02 6.46
N MET A 54 -8.71 9.98 7.55
CA MET A 54 -7.93 8.81 7.93
C MET A 54 -8.83 7.62 8.29
N ALA A 55 -9.88 7.83 9.08
CA ALA A 55 -10.81 6.76 9.45
C ALA A 55 -11.54 6.18 8.22
N LEU A 56 -12.02 7.04 7.32
CA LEU A 56 -12.66 6.62 6.07
C LEU A 56 -11.69 5.81 5.20
N LEU A 57 -10.48 6.32 4.98
CA LEU A 57 -9.50 5.64 4.13
C LEU A 57 -8.90 4.40 4.78
N ALA A 58 -8.89 4.29 6.11
CA ALA A 58 -8.56 3.04 6.79
C ALA A 58 -9.60 1.96 6.50
N ILE A 59 -10.89 2.30 6.57
CA ILE A 59 -11.99 1.38 6.22
C ILE A 59 -11.90 0.98 4.75
N VAL A 60 -11.74 1.95 3.84
CA VAL A 60 -11.59 1.69 2.40
C VAL A 60 -10.35 0.86 2.10
N GLY A 61 -9.23 1.13 2.77
CA GLY A 61 -7.99 0.39 2.62
C GLY A 61 -8.13 -1.07 3.05
N ILE A 62 -8.75 -1.32 4.21
CA ILE A 62 -9.01 -2.67 4.70
C ILE A 62 -10.00 -3.40 3.77
N ALA A 63 -11.13 -2.79 3.43
CA ALA A 63 -12.14 -3.39 2.56
C ALA A 63 -11.61 -3.66 1.14
N GLY A 64 -10.86 -2.72 0.56
CA GLY A 64 -10.22 -2.87 -0.74
C GLY A 64 -9.16 -3.98 -0.73
N GLY A 65 -8.39 -4.09 0.34
CA GLY A 65 -7.46 -5.20 0.55
C GLY A 65 -8.14 -6.56 0.54
N PHE A 66 -9.26 -6.70 1.25
CA PHE A 66 -10.06 -7.92 1.24
C PHE A 66 -10.64 -8.23 -0.15
N PHE A 67 -11.18 -7.22 -0.84
CA PHE A 67 -11.73 -7.38 -2.19
C PHE A 67 -10.68 -7.88 -3.18
N MET A 68 -9.43 -7.43 -3.03
CA MET A 68 -8.32 -7.85 -3.87
C MET A 68 -7.58 -9.09 -3.38
N GLY A 69 -8.09 -9.78 -2.35
CA GLY A 69 -7.49 -11.01 -1.80
C GLY A 69 -6.12 -10.82 -1.14
N MET A 70 -5.83 -9.61 -0.64
CA MET A 70 -4.56 -9.32 0.03
C MET A 70 -4.55 -9.93 1.44
N GLY A 71 -3.43 -10.55 1.82
CA GLY A 71 -3.30 -11.21 3.13
C GLY A 71 -3.18 -10.24 4.32
N SER A 72 -3.00 -10.78 5.52
CA SER A 72 -2.90 -10.01 6.77
C SER A 72 -1.81 -8.94 6.78
N ALA A 73 -0.73 -9.13 6.01
CA ALA A 73 0.33 -8.14 5.83
C ALA A 73 -0.19 -6.79 5.30
N TRP A 74 -1.25 -6.81 4.48
CA TRP A 74 -1.90 -5.59 4.00
C TRP A 74 -2.62 -4.83 5.11
N ILE A 75 -3.34 -5.54 5.99
CA ILE A 75 -4.05 -4.93 7.12
C ILE A 75 -3.03 -4.24 8.04
N VAL A 76 -1.91 -4.90 8.32
CA VAL A 76 -0.80 -4.31 9.08
C VAL A 76 -0.25 -3.06 8.39
N THR A 77 -0.14 -3.07 7.06
CA THR A 77 0.28 -1.90 6.28
C THR A 77 -0.68 -0.71 6.48
N VAL A 78 -1.99 -0.93 6.37
CA VAL A 78 -3.01 0.13 6.53
C VAL A 78 -3.01 0.69 7.95
N VAL A 79 -2.89 -0.18 8.96
CA VAL A 79 -2.76 0.26 10.36
C VAL A 79 -1.48 1.06 10.56
N GLY A 80 -0.36 0.60 9.99
CA GLY A 80 0.91 1.32 10.01
C GLY A 80 0.82 2.71 9.39
N LEU A 81 0.11 2.87 8.27
CA LEU A 81 -0.16 4.18 7.66
C LEU A 81 -0.94 5.10 8.60
N CYS A 82 -1.90 4.59 9.35
CA CYS A 82 -2.65 5.40 10.32
C CYS A 82 -1.75 5.87 11.46
N VAL A 83 -0.89 4.99 11.98
CA VAL A 83 0.09 5.35 13.01
C VAL A 83 1.06 6.43 12.50
N VAL A 84 1.55 6.28 11.27
CA VAL A 84 2.39 7.31 10.62
C VAL A 84 1.62 8.63 10.47
N GLY A 85 0.35 8.59 10.07
CA GLY A 85 -0.50 9.78 9.97
C GLY A 85 -0.65 10.52 11.30
N ILE A 86 -0.90 9.79 12.38
CA ILE A 86 -0.97 10.36 13.74
C ILE A 86 0.38 10.98 14.13
N PHE A 87 1.48 10.28 13.86
CA PHE A 87 2.82 10.79 14.15
C PHE A 87 3.11 12.11 13.40
N LEU A 88 2.74 12.19 12.11
CA LEU A 88 2.86 13.42 11.33
C LEU A 88 1.99 14.54 11.90
N GLN A 89 0.78 14.23 12.36
CA GLN A 89 -0.08 15.24 12.97
C GLN A 89 0.52 15.82 14.26
N ILE A 90 1.20 15.00 15.08
CA ILE A 90 1.93 15.47 16.26
C ILE A 90 3.04 16.45 15.85
N ILE A 91 3.80 16.14 14.80
CA ILE A 91 4.85 17.03 14.29
C ILE A 91 4.26 18.37 13.84
N ILE A 92 3.16 18.34 13.08
CA ILE A 92 2.47 19.57 12.62
C ILE A 92 1.99 20.39 13.81
N TRP A 93 1.40 19.74 14.82
CA TRP A 93 0.93 20.42 16.01
C TRP A 93 2.07 21.10 16.78
N ILE A 94 3.22 20.44 16.95
CA ILE A 94 4.41 21.04 17.57
C ILE A 94 4.90 22.24 16.74
N ALA A 95 4.96 22.10 15.41
CA ALA A 95 5.40 23.18 14.54
C ALA A 95 4.49 24.42 14.65
N GLN A 96 3.18 24.22 14.78
CA GLN A 96 2.21 25.30 14.99
C GLN A 96 2.36 26.01 16.34
N LEU A 97 2.90 25.36 17.37
CA LEU A 97 3.17 26.00 18.67
C LEU A 97 4.45 26.86 18.67
N LEU A 98 5.35 26.62 17.72
CA LEU A 98 6.66 27.28 17.62
C LEU A 98 6.67 28.46 16.63
N LEU A 99 5.62 28.62 15.84
CA LEU A 99 5.40 29.71 14.87
C LEU A 99 4.45 30.76 15.44
#